data_AF-A0A671U7R2-F1
#
_entry.id   AF-A0A671U7R2-F1
#
_cell.length_a   1.000
_cell.length_b   1.000
_cell.length_c   1.000
_cell.angle_alpha   90.00
_cell.angle_beta   90.00
_cell.angle_gamma   90.00
#
_symmetry.space_group_name_H-M   'P 1'
#
loop_
_entity.id
_entity.type
_entity.pdbx_description
1 polymer ?
#
loop_
_entity_poly.entity_id
_entity_poly.type
_entity_poly.pdbx_seq_one_letter_code
_entity_poly.pdbx_strand_id
1 'polypeptide(L)'
;MSDTEEVDQVEAVEEEVVEEVEVAPEAAPEPEPEPEPEPEPEPVVEPEPEPEPEPEPEPEEEKPKFKPSAPKIPDGEKVDFDDIQKKRQNKDLVELQALIDAHFECRKKEEEELIALKDRIEKRRAERAEQQRVRAEKEKERQARREEERRIREEADAKKKADEDAKKKSALSSMGSNYSSHLQRADQKRGGKKETEREKKKKILAARRKQLNIDHLNEDKLKDKINELHEWMVTLESEKFDHMERLKRQKYEQQEGRRRSPQKVDRLAPPLLRNQTAIVSDTRLMKLRTLWRRS
;
A
#
# COMPACT_ATOMS: atom_id res chain seq x y z
N MET A 1 0.36 41.33 81.21
CA MET A 1 -0.99 41.40 80.61
C MET A 1 -1.13 40.15 79.77
N SER A 2 -2.16 39.35 80.07
CA SER A 2 -2.88 38.39 79.22
C SER A 2 -2.03 37.55 78.24
N ASP A 3 -1.77 36.24 78.41
CA ASP A 3 -2.73 35.11 78.48
C ASP A 3 -3.66 35.16 77.23
N THR A 4 -3.77 34.20 76.29
CA THR A 4 -3.42 32.78 76.23
C THR A 4 -3.84 32.17 74.88
N GLU A 5 -3.34 30.96 74.58
CA GLU A 5 -3.88 29.91 73.66
C GLU A 5 -3.78 30.16 72.14
N GLU A 6 -3.42 29.22 71.27
CA GLU A 6 -3.28 27.74 71.32
C GLU A 6 -2.42 27.37 70.08
N VAL A 7 -1.25 26.70 70.18
CA VAL A 7 -1.03 25.23 70.01
C VAL A 7 -1.94 24.60 68.93
N ASP A 8 -1.49 23.77 67.98
CA ASP A 8 -0.62 22.59 68.03
C ASP A 8 -0.32 22.20 66.55
N GLN A 9 0.89 21.78 66.17
CA GLN A 9 1.34 20.37 66.05
C GLN A 9 0.47 19.53 65.09
N VAL A 10 0.93 18.62 64.25
CA VAL A 10 2.20 17.91 63.97
C VAL A 10 1.93 17.24 62.61
N GLU A 11 2.88 17.23 61.67
CA GLU A 11 3.82 16.12 61.47
C GLU A 11 3.17 14.75 61.24
N ALA A 12 3.59 14.12 60.14
CA ALA A 12 3.81 12.68 59.97
C ALA A 12 2.63 11.75 59.59
N VAL A 13 2.80 11.19 58.38
CA VAL A 13 2.83 9.74 58.07
C VAL A 13 1.47 9.03 57.89
N GLU A 14 1.56 7.90 57.18
CA GLU A 14 0.55 6.90 56.80
C GLU A 14 -0.01 7.14 55.38
N GLU A 15 0.58 6.60 54.31
CA GLU A 15 0.73 5.16 54.01
C GLU A 15 -0.59 4.41 54.27
N GLU A 16 -1.50 4.48 53.29
CA GLU A 16 -2.51 3.45 53.09
C GLU A 16 -2.38 2.92 51.66
N VAL A 17 -1.56 1.88 51.58
CA VAL A 17 -1.67 0.82 50.58
C VAL A 17 -3.01 0.13 50.80
N VAL A 18 -3.90 0.16 49.81
CA VAL A 18 -4.95 -0.86 49.67
C VAL A 18 -4.69 -1.60 48.37
N GLU A 19 -4.09 -2.75 48.58
CA GLU A 19 -3.92 -3.88 47.68
C GLU A 19 -5.26 -4.62 47.48
N GLU A 20 -5.32 -5.42 46.41
CA GLU A 20 -6.40 -6.35 46.01
C GLU A 20 -7.59 -5.70 45.25
N VAL A 21 -7.99 -6.16 44.06
CA VAL A 21 -8.13 -7.55 43.62
C VAL A 21 -7.87 -7.64 42.11
N GLU A 22 -7.12 -8.67 41.74
CA GLU A 22 -6.91 -9.17 40.38
C GLU A 22 -8.22 -9.29 39.59
N VAL A 23 -8.28 -8.65 38.43
CA VAL A 23 -9.16 -9.13 37.35
C VAL A 23 -8.30 -9.28 36.11
N ALA A 24 -7.87 -10.51 35.89
CA ALA A 24 -7.27 -10.98 34.66
C ALA A 24 -8.12 -10.51 33.47
N PRO A 25 -7.56 -9.81 32.45
CA PRO A 25 -8.17 -9.82 31.14
C PRO A 25 -8.01 -11.24 30.61
N GLU A 26 -9.10 -11.99 30.76
CA GLU A 26 -9.47 -13.18 30.01
C GLU A 26 -8.81 -13.17 28.63
N ALA A 27 -7.95 -14.17 28.42
CA ALA A 27 -7.24 -14.41 27.18
C ALA A 27 -8.22 -14.34 26.00
N ALA A 28 -8.13 -13.27 25.22
CA ALA A 28 -8.68 -13.27 23.89
C ALA A 28 -8.03 -14.44 23.13
N PRO A 29 -8.82 -15.30 22.46
CA PRO A 29 -8.27 -16.43 21.74
C PRO A 29 -7.25 -15.90 20.73
N GLU A 30 -6.05 -16.48 20.77
CA GLU A 30 -5.04 -16.29 19.73
C GLU A 30 -5.72 -16.43 18.36
N PRO A 31 -5.43 -15.55 17.40
CA PRO A 31 -5.91 -15.76 16.04
C PRO A 31 -5.38 -17.11 15.58
N GLU A 32 -6.29 -18.02 15.20
CA GLU A 32 -5.92 -19.25 14.51
C GLU A 32 -4.93 -18.89 13.38
N PRO A 33 -3.80 -19.60 13.27
CA PRO A 33 -2.84 -19.32 12.21
C PRO A 33 -3.58 -19.47 10.87
N GLU A 34 -3.60 -18.39 10.09
CA GLU A 34 -3.99 -18.48 8.68
C GLU A 34 -3.18 -19.63 8.06
N PRO A 35 -3.82 -20.51 7.25
CA PRO A 35 -3.10 -21.60 6.62
C PRO A 35 -1.94 -21.00 5.82
N GLU A 36 -0.72 -21.43 6.14
CA GLU A 36 0.47 -21.07 5.37
C GLU A 36 0.16 -21.27 3.88
N PRO A 37 0.50 -20.29 3.02
CA PRO A 37 0.35 -20.49 1.59
C PRO A 37 1.14 -21.75 1.21
N GLU A 38 0.46 -22.69 0.54
CA GLU A 38 1.12 -23.86 -0.05
C GLU A 38 2.38 -23.38 -0.78
N PRO A 39 3.53 -24.04 -0.59
CA PRO A 39 4.77 -23.62 -1.23
C PRO A 39 4.53 -23.55 -2.73
N GLU A 40 4.75 -22.37 -3.30
CA GLU A 40 4.82 -22.21 -4.75
C GLU A 40 5.77 -23.30 -5.29
N PRO A 41 5.39 -23.99 -6.37
CA PRO A 41 6.22 -25.06 -6.91
C PRO A 41 7.62 -24.51 -7.14
N GLU A 42 8.61 -25.17 -6.53
CA GLU A 42 10.01 -24.83 -6.69
C GLU A 42 10.31 -24.61 -8.18
N PRO A 43 11.05 -23.53 -8.53
CA PRO A 43 11.48 -23.36 -9.90
C PRO A 43 12.22 -24.64 -10.29
N VAL A 44 11.71 -25.33 -11.31
CA VAL A 44 12.45 -26.42 -11.97
C VAL A 44 13.79 -25.80 -12.34
N VAL A 45 14.82 -26.22 -11.62
CA VAL A 45 16.22 -25.91 -11.90
C VAL A 45 16.43 -26.43 -13.32
N GLU A 46 16.44 -25.51 -14.30
CA GLU A 46 17.08 -25.79 -15.57
C GLU A 46 18.49 -26.28 -15.20
N PRO A 47 18.92 -27.45 -15.71
CA PRO A 47 20.24 -27.96 -15.40
C PRO A 47 21.24 -26.85 -15.71
N GLU A 48 22.06 -26.49 -14.70
CA GLU A 48 23.25 -25.68 -14.94
C GLU A 48 23.97 -26.29 -16.15
N PRO A 49 24.38 -25.48 -17.14
CA PRO A 49 25.22 -26.00 -18.19
C PRO A 49 26.44 -26.62 -17.50
N GLU A 50 26.71 -27.90 -17.81
CA GLU A 50 27.93 -28.58 -17.38
C GLU A 50 29.11 -27.63 -17.63
N PRO A 51 30.04 -27.49 -16.69
CA PRO A 51 31.24 -26.71 -16.92
C PRO A 51 31.90 -27.25 -18.18
N GLU A 52 32.11 -26.38 -19.18
CA GLU A 52 32.98 -26.71 -20.31
C GLU A 52 34.30 -27.24 -19.73
N PRO A 53 34.83 -28.36 -20.25
CA PRO A 53 36.06 -28.93 -19.72
C PRO A 53 37.16 -27.88 -19.74
N GLU A 54 37.82 -27.71 -18.60
CA GLU A 54 39.08 -26.98 -18.52
C GLU A 54 39.98 -27.44 -19.69
N PRO A 55 40.60 -26.53 -20.43
CA PRO A 55 41.50 -26.93 -21.50
C PRO A 55 42.58 -27.85 -20.92
N GLU A 56 42.68 -29.06 -21.48
CA GLU A 56 43.80 -29.95 -21.21
C GLU A 56 45.11 -29.17 -21.35
N PRO A 57 46.07 -29.33 -20.44
CA PRO A 57 47.39 -28.73 -20.63
C PRO A 57 47.94 -29.25 -21.96
N GLU A 58 48.21 -28.32 -22.90
CA GLU A 58 48.94 -28.61 -24.13
C GLU A 58 50.19 -29.43 -23.76
N PRO A 59 50.50 -30.52 -24.48
CA PRO A 59 51.73 -31.26 -24.26
C PRO A 59 52.89 -30.27 -24.43
N GLU A 60 53.74 -30.16 -23.41
CA GLU A 60 55.03 -29.51 -23.52
C GLU A 60 55.76 -30.11 -24.73
N GLU A 61 55.76 -29.40 -25.85
CA GLU A 61 56.64 -29.69 -26.96
C GLU A 61 58.06 -29.63 -26.40
N GLU A 62 58.69 -30.80 -26.33
CA GLU A 62 60.11 -30.93 -26.04
C GLU A 62 60.87 -29.93 -26.90
N LYS A 63 61.35 -28.85 -26.28
CA LYS A 63 62.31 -27.94 -26.87
C LYS A 63 63.43 -28.78 -27.49
N PRO A 64 63.63 -28.76 -28.82
CA PRO A 64 64.80 -29.41 -29.39
C PRO A 64 66.03 -28.79 -28.73
N LYS A 65 66.91 -29.63 -28.18
CA LYS A 65 68.20 -29.23 -27.59
C LYS A 65 69.02 -28.47 -28.64
N PHE A 66 68.82 -27.16 -28.72
CA PHE A 66 69.58 -26.28 -29.58
C PHE A 66 70.93 -26.04 -28.90
N LYS A 67 71.95 -26.74 -29.39
CA LYS A 67 73.34 -26.42 -29.10
C LYS A 67 73.59 -25.02 -29.68
N PRO A 68 73.99 -24.00 -28.90
CA PRO A 68 74.44 -22.76 -29.50
C PRO A 68 75.77 -23.06 -30.19
N SER A 69 75.71 -23.28 -31.51
CA SER A 69 76.88 -23.15 -32.36
C SER A 69 77.35 -21.70 -32.24
N ALA A 70 78.54 -21.52 -31.69
CA ALA A 70 79.15 -20.21 -31.45
C ALA A 70 79.12 -19.36 -32.73
N PRO A 71 78.43 -18.20 -32.73
CA PRO A 71 78.51 -17.27 -33.85
C PRO A 71 79.97 -16.83 -34.04
N LYS A 72 80.51 -17.08 -35.23
CA LYS A 72 81.77 -16.50 -35.70
C LYS A 72 81.60 -14.98 -35.65
N ILE A 73 82.36 -14.30 -34.79
CA ILE A 73 82.48 -12.84 -34.78
C ILE A 73 83.32 -12.47 -36.02
N PRO A 74 82.80 -11.71 -37.01
CA PRO A 74 83.65 -10.99 -37.94
C PRO A 74 84.23 -9.78 -37.17
N ASP A 75 85.55 -9.70 -37.16
CA ASP A 75 86.33 -8.62 -36.58
C ASP A 75 85.90 -7.23 -37.07
N GLY A 76 85.73 -6.30 -36.12
CA GLY A 76 86.27 -4.95 -36.30
C GLY A 76 85.36 -3.83 -36.77
N GLU A 77 84.03 -3.90 -36.58
CA GLU A 77 83.20 -2.68 -36.64
C GLU A 77 83.07 -2.10 -35.23
N LYS A 78 83.54 -0.87 -35.03
CA LYS A 78 83.42 -0.13 -33.77
C LYS A 78 81.96 -0.16 -33.34
N VAL A 79 81.67 -0.97 -32.32
CA VAL A 79 80.37 -1.03 -31.67
C VAL A 79 80.13 0.34 -31.05
N ASP A 80 79.30 1.14 -31.71
CA ASP A 80 78.99 2.49 -31.26
C ASP A 80 78.08 2.38 -30.04
N PHE A 81 78.62 2.66 -28.85
CA PHE A 81 77.89 2.48 -27.58
C PHE A 81 76.64 3.36 -27.51
N ASP A 82 76.65 4.50 -28.21
CA ASP A 82 75.49 5.39 -28.37
C ASP A 82 74.38 4.75 -29.23
N ASP A 83 74.74 3.98 -30.26
CA ASP A 83 73.76 3.26 -31.09
C ASP A 83 73.09 2.12 -30.32
N ILE A 84 73.84 1.42 -29.44
CA ILE A 84 73.27 0.42 -28.53
C ILE A 84 72.27 1.06 -27.56
N GLN A 85 72.63 2.19 -26.94
CA GLN A 85 71.72 2.88 -26.03
C GLN A 85 70.46 3.37 -26.74
N LYS A 86 70.60 3.93 -27.94
CA LYS A 86 69.47 4.40 -28.75
C LYS A 86 68.57 3.26 -29.22
N LYS A 87 69.14 2.12 -29.64
CA LYS A 87 68.38 0.90 -29.98
C LYS A 87 67.64 0.33 -28.77
N ARG A 88 68.25 0.36 -27.59
CA ARG A 88 67.59 -0.03 -26.34
C ARG A 88 66.42 0.89 -26.01
N GLN A 89 66.62 2.21 -26.03
CA GLN A 89 65.54 3.18 -25.79
C GLN A 89 64.40 3.02 -26.80
N ASN A 90 64.70 2.85 -28.08
CA ASN A 90 63.68 2.63 -29.10
C ASN A 90 62.91 1.32 -28.88
N LYS A 91 63.60 0.24 -28.46
CA LYS A 91 62.95 -1.03 -28.10
C LYS A 91 62.02 -0.85 -26.90
N ASP A 92 62.50 -0.21 -25.85
CA ASP A 92 61.71 0.04 -24.64
C ASP A 92 60.48 0.91 -24.96
N LEU A 93 60.62 1.92 -25.84
CA LEU A 93 59.48 2.75 -26.30
C LEU A 93 58.46 1.95 -27.11
N VAL A 94 58.91 1.06 -27.99
CA VAL A 94 58.03 0.20 -28.80
C VAL A 94 57.32 -0.83 -27.92
N GLU A 95 58.02 -1.45 -26.96
CA GLU A 95 57.44 -2.39 -26.01
C GLU A 95 56.42 -1.70 -25.10
N LEU A 96 56.72 -0.49 -24.61
CA LEU A 96 55.77 0.31 -23.84
C LEU A 96 54.53 0.64 -24.66
N GLN A 97 54.68 1.06 -25.92
CA GLN A 97 53.53 1.32 -26.80
C GLN A 97 52.69 0.05 -27.02
N ALA A 98 53.34 -1.10 -27.27
CA ALA A 98 52.64 -2.37 -27.45
C ALA A 98 51.89 -2.81 -26.19
N LEU A 99 52.46 -2.59 -24.99
CA LEU A 99 51.79 -2.88 -23.71
C LEU A 99 50.58 -1.96 -23.48
N ILE A 100 50.72 -0.68 -23.84
CA ILE A 100 49.63 0.30 -23.75
C ILE A 100 48.47 -0.14 -24.67
N ASP A 101 48.76 -0.44 -25.93
CA ASP A 101 47.74 -0.85 -26.91
C ASP A 101 47.10 -2.18 -26.52
N ALA A 102 47.90 -3.16 -26.07
CA ALA A 102 47.38 -4.44 -25.58
C ALA A 102 46.44 -4.26 -24.38
N HIS A 103 46.78 -3.37 -23.43
CA HIS A 103 45.92 -3.11 -22.27
C HIS A 103 44.59 -2.46 -22.70
N PHE A 104 44.60 -1.49 -23.60
CA PHE A 104 43.38 -0.85 -24.10
C PHE A 104 42.52 -1.79 -24.92
N GLU A 105 43.11 -2.58 -25.81
CA GLU A 105 42.38 -3.57 -26.62
C GLU A 105 41.80 -4.70 -25.75
N CYS A 106 42.52 -5.15 -24.72
CA CYS A 106 42.01 -6.12 -23.75
C CYS A 106 40.80 -5.56 -22.99
N ARG A 107 40.94 -4.36 -22.40
CA ARG A 107 39.85 -3.65 -21.72
C ARG A 107 38.64 -3.44 -22.61
N LYS A 108 38.86 -3.00 -23.85
CA LYS A 108 37.79 -2.72 -24.80
C LYS A 108 37.00 -3.98 -25.15
N LYS A 109 37.68 -5.11 -25.40
CA LYS A 109 37.02 -6.39 -25.66
C LYS A 109 36.22 -6.87 -24.45
N GLU A 110 36.81 -6.82 -23.26
CA GLU A 110 36.11 -7.15 -22.01
C GLU A 110 34.87 -6.26 -21.77
N GLU A 111 34.98 -4.96 -22.03
CA GLU A 111 33.86 -4.02 -21.91
C GLU A 111 32.76 -4.31 -22.93
N GLU A 112 33.11 -4.57 -24.19
CA GLU A 112 32.16 -4.93 -25.25
C GLU A 112 31.41 -6.24 -24.92
N GLU A 113 32.11 -7.25 -24.41
CA GLU A 113 31.50 -8.51 -23.96
C GLU A 113 30.57 -8.31 -22.77
N LEU A 114 30.99 -7.49 -21.79
CA LEU A 114 30.19 -7.19 -20.61
C LEU A 114 28.94 -6.39 -20.97
N ILE A 115 29.03 -5.46 -21.92
CA ILE A 115 27.89 -4.72 -22.47
C ILE A 115 26.96 -5.71 -23.20
N ALA A 116 27.48 -6.54 -24.10
CA ALA A 116 26.67 -7.52 -24.83
C ALA A 116 25.95 -8.51 -23.91
N LEU A 117 26.58 -8.91 -22.80
CA LEU A 117 25.96 -9.76 -21.78
C LEU A 117 24.85 -9.02 -21.02
N LYS A 118 25.10 -7.77 -20.61
CA LYS A 118 24.09 -6.93 -19.95
C LYS A 118 22.87 -6.70 -20.85
N ASP A 119 23.09 -6.39 -22.12
CA ASP A 119 22.02 -6.20 -23.10
C ASP A 119 21.17 -7.46 -23.26
N ARG A 120 21.80 -8.64 -23.27
CA ARG A 120 21.09 -9.92 -23.34
C ARG A 120 20.25 -10.18 -22.08
N ILE A 121 20.77 -9.84 -20.90
CA ILE A 121 20.03 -9.95 -19.63
C ILE A 121 18.86 -8.97 -19.61
N GLU A 122 19.10 -7.72 -20.01
CA GLU A 122 18.07 -6.67 -20.06
C GLU A 122 16.97 -7.04 -21.04
N LYS A 123 17.32 -7.57 -22.22
CA LYS A 123 16.36 -8.10 -23.19
C LYS A 123 15.49 -9.21 -22.59
N ARG A 124 16.09 -10.21 -21.92
CA ARG A 124 15.33 -11.28 -21.24
C ARG A 124 14.43 -10.74 -20.13
N ARG A 125 14.87 -9.72 -19.38
CA ARG A 125 14.04 -9.07 -18.36
C ARG A 125 12.87 -8.31 -18.99
N ALA A 126 13.11 -7.57 -20.07
CA ALA A 126 12.09 -6.86 -20.82
C ALA A 126 11.06 -7.83 -21.40
N GLU A 127 11.49 -8.96 -21.98
CA GLU A 127 10.59 -10.00 -22.51
C GLU A 127 9.70 -10.60 -21.40
N ARG A 128 10.25 -10.89 -20.22
CA ARG A 128 9.45 -11.36 -19.07
C ARG A 128 8.45 -10.30 -18.60
N ALA A 129 8.88 -9.04 -18.51
CA ALA A 129 8.01 -7.93 -18.14
C ALA A 129 6.89 -7.73 -19.17
N GLU A 130 7.19 -7.85 -20.46
CA GLU A 130 6.20 -7.79 -21.53
C GLU A 130 5.22 -8.96 -21.48
N GLN A 131 5.69 -10.18 -21.26
CA GLN A 131 4.80 -11.35 -21.05
C GLN A 131 3.86 -11.14 -19.87
N GLN A 132 4.34 -10.57 -18.76
CA GLN A 132 3.49 -10.23 -17.61
C GLN A 132 2.48 -9.14 -17.95
N ARG A 133 2.88 -8.10 -18.68
CA ARG A 133 1.97 -7.03 -19.14
C ARG A 133 0.89 -7.57 -20.06
N VAL A 134 1.23 -8.41 -21.04
CA VAL A 134 0.26 -9.02 -21.96
C VAL A 134 -0.71 -9.92 -21.21
N ARG A 135 -0.22 -10.72 -20.24
CA ARG A 135 -1.10 -11.54 -19.38
C ARG A 135 -2.06 -10.67 -18.56
N ALA A 136 -1.54 -9.63 -17.90
CA ALA A 136 -2.33 -8.70 -17.09
C ALA A 136 -3.35 -7.92 -17.95
N GLU A 137 -2.97 -7.49 -19.14
CA GLU A 137 -3.86 -6.80 -20.09
C GLU A 137 -4.97 -7.72 -20.57
N LYS A 138 -4.65 -8.96 -20.94
CA LYS A 138 -5.63 -9.96 -21.36
C LYS A 138 -6.59 -10.34 -20.23
N GLU A 139 -6.11 -10.39 -18.99
CA GLU A 139 -6.98 -10.60 -17.83
C GLU A 139 -7.89 -9.38 -17.57
N LYS A 140 -7.32 -8.18 -17.63
CA LYS A 140 -8.06 -6.92 -17.49
C LYS A 140 -9.11 -6.77 -18.59
N GLU A 141 -8.82 -7.14 -19.83
CA GLU A 141 -9.77 -7.14 -20.94
C GLU A 141 -10.91 -8.13 -20.70
N ARG A 142 -10.61 -9.35 -20.20
CA ARG A 142 -11.64 -10.32 -19.84
C ARG A 142 -12.52 -9.84 -18.68
N GLN A 143 -11.95 -9.14 -17.70
CA GLN A 143 -12.72 -8.53 -16.62
C GLN A 143 -13.57 -7.37 -17.15
N ALA A 144 -12.98 -6.49 -17.95
CA ALA A 144 -13.66 -5.35 -18.58
C ALA A 144 -14.82 -5.81 -19.48
N ARG A 145 -14.67 -6.90 -20.25
CA ARG A 145 -15.75 -7.45 -21.07
C ARG A 145 -16.92 -7.95 -20.21
N ARG A 146 -16.65 -8.60 -19.08
CA ARG A 146 -17.69 -9.05 -18.14
C ARG A 146 -18.37 -7.88 -17.44
N GLU A 147 -17.60 -6.85 -17.08
CA GLU A 147 -18.13 -5.64 -16.47
C GLU A 147 -18.92 -4.80 -17.46
N GLU A 148 -18.50 -4.71 -18.71
CA GLU A 148 -19.22 -4.04 -19.79
C GLU A 148 -20.50 -4.78 -20.16
N GLU A 149 -20.49 -6.12 -20.21
CA GLU A 149 -21.72 -6.91 -20.40
C GLU A 149 -22.70 -6.70 -19.24
N ARG A 150 -22.20 -6.67 -17.99
CA ARG A 150 -23.02 -6.30 -16.82
C ARG A 150 -23.52 -4.86 -16.91
N ARG A 151 -22.68 -3.91 -17.32
CA ARG A 151 -23.04 -2.50 -17.47
C ARG A 151 -24.10 -2.30 -18.55
N ILE A 152 -23.97 -2.97 -19.70
CA ILE A 152 -24.96 -2.93 -20.78
C ILE A 152 -26.29 -3.54 -20.30
N ARG A 153 -26.24 -4.64 -19.54
CA ARG A 153 -27.44 -5.26 -18.95
C ARG A 153 -28.11 -4.34 -17.92
N GLU A 154 -27.32 -3.76 -17.02
CA GLU A 154 -27.79 -2.80 -16.02
C GLU A 154 -28.34 -1.53 -16.67
N GLU A 155 -27.72 -1.04 -17.75
CA GLU A 155 -28.18 0.11 -18.52
C GLU A 155 -29.46 -0.21 -19.30
N ALA A 156 -29.58 -1.40 -19.88
CA ALA A 156 -30.80 -1.85 -20.54
C ALA A 156 -31.96 -2.03 -19.55
N ASP A 157 -31.72 -2.61 -18.37
CA ASP A 157 -32.71 -2.76 -17.31
C ASP A 157 -33.08 -1.40 -16.68
N ALA A 158 -32.11 -0.50 -16.54
CA ALA A 158 -32.36 0.89 -16.13
C ALA A 158 -33.20 1.65 -17.17
N LYS A 159 -32.91 1.48 -18.47
CA LYS A 159 -33.67 2.09 -19.57
C LYS A 159 -35.09 1.52 -19.64
N LYS A 160 -35.27 0.20 -19.55
CA LYS A 160 -36.60 -0.43 -19.45
C LYS A 160 -37.38 0.08 -18.25
N LYS A 161 -36.73 0.19 -17.09
CA LYS A 161 -37.36 0.74 -15.88
C LYS A 161 -37.72 2.21 -16.04
N ALA A 162 -36.88 3.02 -16.68
CA ALA A 162 -37.16 4.42 -16.97
C ALA A 162 -38.31 4.57 -17.98
N ASP A 163 -38.35 3.75 -19.03
CA ASP A 163 -39.43 3.74 -20.02
C ASP A 163 -40.75 3.26 -19.41
N GLU A 164 -40.73 2.25 -18.53
CA GLU A 164 -41.90 1.83 -17.77
C GLU A 164 -42.37 2.89 -16.78
N ASP A 165 -41.45 3.58 -16.09
CA ASP A 165 -41.81 4.64 -15.15
C ASP A 165 -42.33 5.88 -15.89
N ALA A 166 -41.77 6.21 -17.06
CA ALA A 166 -42.29 7.25 -17.94
C ALA A 166 -43.67 6.89 -18.49
N LYS A 167 -43.89 5.63 -18.91
CA LYS A 167 -45.23 5.14 -19.33
C LYS A 167 -46.22 5.14 -18.17
N LYS A 168 -45.82 4.69 -16.98
CA LYS A 168 -46.62 4.73 -15.75
C LYS A 168 -46.94 6.17 -15.36
N LYS A 169 -45.98 7.10 -15.42
CA LYS A 169 -46.16 8.52 -15.15
C LYS A 169 -47.04 9.20 -16.19
N SER A 170 -46.94 8.81 -17.46
CA SER A 170 -47.83 9.28 -18.54
C SER A 170 -49.25 8.77 -18.33
N ALA A 171 -49.43 7.49 -17.98
CA ALA A 171 -50.73 6.90 -17.71
C ALA A 171 -51.36 7.44 -16.41
N LEU A 172 -50.56 7.65 -15.36
CA LEU A 172 -51.00 8.22 -14.08
C LEU A 172 -51.23 9.73 -14.14
N SER A 173 -50.49 10.48 -14.96
CA SER A 173 -50.82 11.88 -15.29
C SER A 173 -52.15 11.96 -16.05
N SER A 174 -52.48 10.93 -16.82
CA SER A 174 -53.79 10.81 -17.48
C SER A 174 -54.93 10.36 -16.54
N MET A 175 -54.65 9.82 -15.34
CA MET A 175 -55.66 9.25 -14.43
C MET A 175 -55.77 9.93 -13.05
N GLY A 176 -55.09 11.04 -12.81
CA GLY A 176 -55.37 11.91 -11.66
C GLY A 176 -54.23 12.01 -10.65
N SER A 177 -53.94 13.27 -10.32
CA SER A 177 -52.73 13.82 -9.69
C SER A 177 -52.56 13.55 -8.18
N ASN A 178 -52.91 12.37 -7.65
CA ASN A 178 -52.85 12.13 -6.20
C ASN A 178 -51.93 10.98 -5.73
N TYR A 179 -51.36 10.17 -6.63
CA TYR A 179 -50.43 9.08 -6.27
C TYR A 179 -48.93 9.43 -6.44
N SER A 180 -48.62 10.57 -7.06
CA SER A 180 -47.28 10.92 -7.55
C SER A 180 -46.31 11.54 -6.51
N SER A 181 -46.66 11.65 -5.23
CA SER A 181 -45.76 12.28 -4.23
C SER A 181 -44.68 11.34 -3.66
N HIS A 182 -44.94 10.02 -3.66
CA HIS A 182 -44.03 9.03 -3.06
C HIS A 182 -42.86 8.66 -4.01
N LEU A 183 -43.12 8.54 -5.32
CA LEU A 183 -42.10 8.20 -6.32
C LEU A 183 -41.14 9.37 -6.62
N GLN A 184 -41.61 10.63 -6.63
CA GLN A 184 -40.74 11.80 -6.86
C GLN A 184 -39.65 11.99 -5.79
N ARG A 185 -39.90 11.54 -4.55
CA ARG A 185 -38.89 11.55 -3.48
C ARG A 185 -37.79 10.49 -3.67
N ALA A 186 -38.08 9.41 -4.40
CA ALA A 186 -37.11 8.35 -4.68
C ALA A 186 -36.17 8.74 -5.83
N ASP A 187 -36.68 9.44 -6.84
CA ASP A 187 -35.91 9.84 -8.03
C ASP A 187 -34.87 10.93 -7.70
N GLN A 188 -35.22 11.87 -6.81
CA GLN A 188 -34.29 12.91 -6.34
C GLN A 188 -33.14 12.37 -5.45
N LYS A 189 -33.18 11.07 -5.08
CA LYS A 189 -32.08 10.37 -4.40
C LYS A 189 -31.19 9.54 -5.34
N ARG A 190 -31.59 9.34 -6.60
CA ARG A 190 -30.92 8.40 -7.53
C ARG A 190 -29.96 9.06 -8.53
N GLY A 191 -30.01 10.39 -8.68
CA GLY A 191 -29.27 11.11 -9.72
C GLY A 191 -27.90 11.72 -9.34
N GLY A 192 -27.40 11.50 -8.12
CA GLY A 192 -26.08 11.98 -7.74
C GLY A 192 -25.69 11.37 -6.40
N LYS A 193 -24.54 10.70 -6.35
CA LYS A 193 -23.98 10.17 -5.09
C LYS A 193 -23.82 11.35 -4.15
N LYS A 194 -24.78 11.51 -3.22
CA LYS A 194 -24.74 12.59 -2.23
C LYS A 194 -23.41 12.44 -1.50
N GLU A 195 -22.59 13.49 -1.54
CA GLU A 195 -21.29 13.52 -0.87
C GLU A 195 -21.52 13.06 0.57
N THR A 196 -20.88 11.94 0.93
CA THR A 196 -21.08 11.35 2.25
C THR A 196 -20.58 12.33 3.31
N GLU A 197 -21.10 12.27 4.54
CA GLU A 197 -20.61 13.14 5.62
C GLU A 197 -19.09 12.95 5.83
N ARG A 198 -18.57 11.75 5.56
CA ARG A 198 -17.14 11.44 5.57
C ARG A 198 -16.37 12.21 4.49
N GLU A 199 -16.89 12.25 3.26
CA GLU A 199 -16.31 13.01 2.16
C GLU A 199 -16.36 14.52 2.44
N LYS A 200 -17.50 15.03 2.92
CA LYS A 200 -17.64 16.44 3.33
C LYS A 200 -16.64 16.82 4.43
N LYS A 201 -16.50 15.99 5.46
CA LYS A 201 -15.51 16.20 6.53
C LYS A 201 -14.10 16.22 5.96
N LYS A 202 -13.76 15.27 5.09
CA LYS A 202 -12.44 15.21 4.44
C LYS A 202 -12.18 16.47 3.60
N LYS A 203 -13.18 16.94 2.84
CA LYS A 203 -13.11 18.15 2.03
C LYS A 203 -12.92 19.41 2.88
N ILE A 204 -13.68 19.55 3.98
CA ILE A 204 -13.55 20.68 4.90
C ILE A 204 -12.17 20.68 5.58
N LEU A 205 -11.70 19.52 6.04
CA LEU A 205 -10.37 19.42 6.67
C LEU A 205 -9.24 19.69 5.68
N ALA A 206 -9.36 19.22 4.44
CA ALA A 206 -8.40 19.54 3.39
C ALA A 206 -8.38 21.04 3.07
N ALA A 207 -9.54 21.71 3.03
CA ALA A 207 -9.62 23.17 2.84
C ALA A 207 -9.03 23.97 4.01
N ARG A 208 -9.14 23.45 5.25
CA ARG A 208 -8.54 24.08 6.45
C ARG A 208 -7.03 23.85 6.53
N ARG A 209 -6.51 22.74 6.01
CA ARG A 209 -5.09 22.40 6.04
C ARG A 209 -4.33 23.22 4.99
N LYS A 210 -3.70 24.31 5.43
CA LYS A 210 -2.73 25.03 4.60
C LYS A 210 -1.45 24.20 4.47
N GLN A 211 -0.95 24.03 3.25
CA GLN A 211 0.36 23.41 3.02
C GLN A 211 1.43 24.30 3.66
N LEU A 212 2.33 23.69 4.42
CA LEU A 212 3.42 24.39 5.08
C LEU A 212 4.62 24.37 4.14
N ASN A 213 5.11 25.55 3.75
CA ASN A 213 6.34 25.67 2.96
C ASN A 213 7.40 26.35 3.85
N ILE A 214 8.36 25.57 4.32
CA ILE A 214 9.37 25.99 5.31
C ILE A 214 10.82 25.92 4.81
N ASP A 215 11.06 25.23 3.69
CA ASP A 215 12.42 24.84 3.26
C ASP A 215 13.31 26.03 2.82
N HIS A 216 12.70 27.18 2.59
CA HIS A 216 13.37 28.38 2.06
C HIS A 216 13.27 29.59 3.02
N LEU A 217 12.88 29.36 4.29
CA LEU A 217 12.75 30.42 5.29
C LEU A 217 14.02 30.56 6.14
N ASN A 218 14.33 31.81 6.54
CA ASN A 218 15.41 32.13 7.48
C ASN A 218 14.95 31.95 8.95
N GLU A 219 15.88 31.87 9.89
CA GLU A 219 15.61 31.56 11.31
C GLU A 219 14.58 32.49 11.96
N ASP A 220 14.68 33.81 11.74
CA ASP A 220 13.72 34.77 12.31
C ASP A 220 12.31 34.56 11.74
N LYS A 221 12.20 34.27 10.44
CA LYS A 221 10.91 33.98 9.79
C LYS A 221 10.33 32.64 10.24
N LEU A 222 11.18 31.67 10.59
CA LEU A 222 10.74 30.40 11.18
C LEU A 222 10.19 30.62 12.59
N LYS A 223 10.81 31.48 13.40
CA LYS A 223 10.30 31.86 14.73
C LYS A 223 8.92 32.52 14.63
N ASP A 224 8.75 33.47 13.71
CA ASP A 224 7.44 34.08 13.44
C ASP A 224 6.40 33.03 13.03
N LYS A 225 6.79 32.07 12.17
CA LYS A 225 5.88 31.02 11.72
C LYS A 225 5.50 30.05 12.84
N ILE A 226 6.42 29.75 13.75
CA ILE A 226 6.15 28.94 14.95
C ILE A 226 5.12 29.64 15.83
N ASN A 227 5.29 30.95 16.08
CA ASN A 227 4.34 31.72 16.87
C ASN A 227 2.94 31.76 16.22
N GLU A 228 2.87 31.99 14.90
CA GLU A 228 1.59 31.97 14.17
C GLU A 228 0.88 30.61 14.27
N LEU A 229 1.62 29.51 14.10
CA LEU A 229 1.05 28.16 14.22
C LEU A 229 0.62 27.84 15.65
N HIS A 230 1.37 28.31 16.64
CA HIS A 230 1.04 28.16 18.05
C HIS A 230 -0.24 28.93 18.41
N GLU A 231 -0.35 30.20 18.02
CA GLU A 231 -1.58 30.99 18.20
C GLU A 231 -2.80 30.35 17.51
N TRP A 232 -2.60 29.82 16.31
CA TRP A 232 -3.65 29.10 15.59
C TRP A 232 -4.08 27.82 16.32
N MET A 233 -3.13 27.08 16.90
CA MET A 233 -3.41 25.89 17.72
C MET A 233 -4.26 26.26 18.94
N VAL A 234 -3.84 27.28 19.70
CA VAL A 234 -4.57 27.77 20.88
C VAL A 234 -5.99 28.21 20.51
N THR A 235 -6.15 28.89 19.37
CA THR A 235 -7.48 29.29 18.87
C THR A 235 -8.37 28.06 18.64
N LEU A 236 -7.87 27.03 17.96
CA LEU A 236 -8.65 25.80 17.74
C LEU A 236 -9.00 25.06 19.04
N GLU A 237 -8.12 25.07 20.02
CA GLU A 237 -8.38 24.46 21.34
C GLU A 237 -9.51 25.19 22.06
N SER A 238 -9.52 26.53 22.01
CA SER A 238 -10.60 27.34 22.58
C SER A 238 -11.94 27.07 21.89
N GLU A 239 -11.98 27.02 20.55
CA GLU A 239 -13.20 26.68 19.80
C GLU A 239 -13.70 25.27 20.14
N LYS A 240 -12.77 24.30 20.24
CA LYS A 240 -13.10 22.93 20.65
C LYS A 240 -13.72 22.91 22.04
N PHE A 241 -13.16 23.67 22.99
CA PHE A 241 -13.70 23.78 24.34
C PHE A 241 -15.13 24.34 24.34
N ASP A 242 -15.38 25.44 23.65
CA ASP A 242 -16.72 26.03 23.52
C ASP A 242 -17.72 25.07 22.89
N HIS A 243 -17.31 24.32 21.86
CA HIS A 243 -18.14 23.29 21.25
C HIS A 243 -18.46 22.14 22.22
N MET A 244 -17.50 21.71 23.04
CA MET A 244 -17.71 20.68 24.05
C MET A 244 -18.70 21.14 25.12
N GLU A 245 -18.54 22.35 25.66
CA GLU A 245 -19.45 22.90 26.68
C GLU A 245 -20.85 23.13 26.13
N ARG A 246 -20.96 23.66 24.90
CA ARG A 246 -22.25 23.79 24.21
C ARG A 246 -22.95 22.44 24.05
N LEU A 247 -22.19 21.39 23.69
CA LEU A 247 -22.73 20.04 23.53
C LEU A 247 -23.17 19.42 24.86
N LYS A 248 -22.44 19.66 25.95
CA LYS A 248 -22.86 19.26 27.31
C LYS A 248 -24.18 19.94 27.69
N ARG A 249 -24.29 21.25 27.47
CA ARG A 249 -25.52 22.01 27.72
C ARG A 249 -26.70 21.52 26.89
N GLN A 250 -26.51 21.31 25.58
CA GLN A 250 -27.55 20.78 24.69
C GLN A 250 -28.02 19.38 25.12
N LYS A 251 -27.10 18.51 25.57
CA LYS A 251 -27.47 17.19 26.12
C LYS A 251 -28.33 17.33 27.37
N TYR A 252 -27.98 18.24 28.28
CA TYR A 252 -28.78 18.51 29.47
C TYR A 252 -30.17 19.05 29.12
N GLU A 253 -30.26 20.06 28.24
CA GLU A 253 -31.54 20.63 27.78
C GLU A 253 -32.42 19.58 27.08
N GLN A 254 -31.83 18.69 26.28
CA GLN A 254 -32.56 17.57 25.67
C GLN A 254 -33.06 16.56 26.72
N GLN A 255 -32.23 16.22 27.71
CA GLN A 255 -32.61 15.31 28.78
C GLN A 255 -33.73 15.91 29.63
N GLU A 256 -33.63 17.18 29.96
CA GLU A 256 -34.64 17.92 30.70
C GLU A 256 -35.93 18.10 29.89
N GLY A 257 -35.83 18.45 28.60
CA GLY A 257 -36.97 18.53 27.70
C GLY A 257 -37.71 17.20 27.54
N ARG A 258 -36.99 16.07 27.53
CA ARG A 258 -37.57 14.71 27.58
C ARG A 258 -38.26 14.39 28.91
N ARG A 259 -37.79 14.96 30.03
CA ARG A 259 -38.41 14.82 31.36
C ARG A 259 -39.62 15.75 31.53
N ARG A 260 -39.59 16.94 30.91
CA ARG A 260 -40.66 17.95 30.96
C ARG A 260 -41.76 17.74 29.93
N SER A 261 -41.50 17.05 28.82
CA SER A 261 -42.57 16.56 27.95
C SER A 261 -43.42 15.58 28.77
N PRO A 262 -44.70 15.89 29.07
CA PRO A 262 -45.54 14.95 29.78
C PRO A 262 -45.53 13.63 29.01
N GLN A 263 -45.51 12.49 29.72
CA GLN A 263 -45.99 11.23 29.15
C GLN A 263 -47.45 11.43 28.72
N LYS A 264 -47.65 11.99 27.53
CA LYS A 264 -48.88 11.90 26.77
C LYS A 264 -48.55 10.96 25.63
N VAL A 265 -48.59 9.67 25.93
CA VAL A 265 -49.53 8.72 25.33
C VAL A 265 -49.32 7.35 25.97
N ASP A 266 -50.08 7.06 27.03
CA ASP A 266 -50.71 5.75 27.08
C ASP A 266 -51.76 5.73 25.95
N ARG A 267 -51.44 5.02 24.86
CA ARG A 267 -52.35 4.12 24.14
C ARG A 267 -51.63 3.47 22.96
N LEU A 268 -51.41 2.17 23.13
CA LEU A 268 -51.28 1.12 22.10
C LEU A 268 -49.97 1.14 21.29
N ALA A 269 -48.92 0.56 21.85
CA ALA A 269 -47.88 -0.12 21.08
C ALA A 269 -47.86 -1.61 21.49
N PRO A 270 -48.01 -2.56 20.55
CA PRO A 270 -47.98 -3.99 20.87
C PRO A 270 -46.55 -4.41 21.27
N PRO A 271 -46.40 -5.38 22.19
CA PRO A 271 -45.09 -5.81 22.66
C PRO A 271 -44.37 -6.56 21.54
N LEU A 272 -43.25 -6.01 21.05
CA LEU A 272 -42.25 -6.78 20.34
C LEU A 272 -41.55 -7.66 21.39
N LEU A 273 -42.04 -8.89 21.51
CA LEU A 273 -41.41 -9.98 22.23
C LEU A 273 -39.92 -10.05 21.83
N ARG A 274 -39.07 -9.69 22.77
CA ARG A 274 -37.64 -10.00 22.77
C ARG A 274 -37.46 -11.16 23.73
N ASN A 275 -37.26 -12.37 23.19
CA ASN A 275 -36.63 -13.53 23.83
C ASN A 275 -36.17 -14.44 22.66
N GLN A 276 -34.93 -14.31 22.19
CA GLN A 276 -33.79 -15.18 22.59
C GLN A 276 -34.14 -16.68 22.60
N THR A 277 -33.73 -17.41 21.56
CA THR A 277 -32.73 -18.51 21.57
C THR A 277 -32.91 -19.45 20.37
N ALA A 278 -31.80 -20.07 20.00
CA ALA A 278 -31.54 -21.07 18.96
C ALA A 278 -32.71 -21.93 18.48
N ILE A 279 -32.70 -22.28 17.18
CA ILE A 279 -32.65 -23.68 16.72
C ILE A 279 -32.36 -23.67 15.21
N VAL A 280 -31.20 -24.22 14.88
CA VAL A 280 -30.79 -24.67 13.56
C VAL A 280 -31.88 -25.61 13.02
N SER A 281 -32.51 -25.24 11.90
CA SER A 281 -33.50 -26.10 11.25
C SER A 281 -32.83 -26.84 10.09
N ASP A 282 -32.31 -28.01 10.45
CA ASP A 282 -31.88 -29.11 9.61
C ASP A 282 -32.92 -29.44 8.51
N THR A 283 -32.52 -29.32 7.25
CA THR A 283 -33.37 -29.52 6.05
C THR A 283 -33.62 -31.01 5.73
N ARG A 284 -33.92 -31.83 6.73
CA ARG A 284 -34.01 -33.29 6.57
C ARG A 284 -35.26 -33.95 7.14
N LEU A 285 -36.43 -33.31 7.15
CA LEU A 285 -37.67 -34.03 7.49
C LEU A 285 -38.98 -33.53 6.82
N MET A 286 -38.91 -33.04 5.58
CA MET A 286 -40.10 -32.81 4.72
C MET A 286 -40.22 -33.86 3.60
N LYS A 287 -40.09 -35.15 3.95
CA LYS A 287 -40.53 -36.27 3.11
C LYS A 287 -41.24 -37.26 4.02
N LEU A 288 -42.55 -37.10 4.24
CA LEU A 288 -43.51 -38.16 4.62
C LEU A 288 -44.92 -37.62 4.96
N ARG A 289 -45.47 -36.68 4.17
CA ARG A 289 -46.88 -36.30 4.36
C ARG A 289 -47.66 -35.91 3.09
N THR A 290 -47.36 -36.59 1.99
CA THR A 290 -48.24 -36.66 0.81
C THR A 290 -48.27 -38.09 0.27
N LEU A 291 -48.74 -39.01 1.10
CA LEU A 291 -49.11 -40.37 0.66
C LEU A 291 -50.47 -40.73 1.26
N TRP A 292 -51.53 -40.03 0.84
CA TRP A 292 -52.92 -40.54 0.86
C TRP A 292 -53.89 -39.54 0.22
N ARG A 293 -53.91 -39.51 -1.12
CA ARG A 293 -55.12 -39.17 -1.90
C ARG A 293 -54.98 -39.68 -3.33
N ARG A 294 -54.96 -41.01 -3.46
CA ARG A 294 -55.22 -41.75 -4.69
C ARG A 294 -55.86 -43.08 -4.30
N SER A 295 -57.19 -43.04 -4.18
CA SER A 295 -58.09 -44.12 -4.58
C SER A 295 -59.44 -43.50 -4.90
#